data_AF-A0A955N8K4-F1
#
_entry.id   AF-A0A955N8K4-F1
#
_cell.length_a   1.000
_cell.length_b   1.000
_cell.length_c   1.000
_cell.angle_alpha   90.00
_cell.angle_beta   90.00
_cell.angle_gamma   90.00
#
_symmetry.space_group_name_H-M   'P 1'
#
loop_
_entity.id
_entity.type
_entity.pdbx_description
1 polymer ?
#
loop_
_entity_poly.entity_id
_entity_poly.type
_entity_poly.pdbx_seq_one_letter_code
_entity_poly.pdbx_strand_id
1 'polypeptide(L)'
;MQLKTARCERTDRKVLLSKGFFVAYPGTGELSFISVDAPEQHGDYWIAVKDIVKSPEALVDWMAHLNEKPWFNAKKFADFFTRFRKENNFFGSL
;
A
#
# COMPACT_ATOMS: atom_id res chain seq x y z
N MET A 1 -18.06 4.02 11.28
CA MET A 1 -16.82 3.40 10.79
C MET A 1 -15.67 3.95 11.61
N GLN A 2 -14.89 3.10 12.29
CA GLN A 2 -13.71 3.57 13.02
C GLN A 2 -12.65 4.01 12.00
N LEU A 3 -12.13 5.23 12.14
CA LEU A 3 -11.12 5.77 11.23
C LEU A 3 -9.79 5.04 11.50
N LYS A 4 -9.39 4.15 10.58
CA LYS A 4 -8.10 3.47 10.66
C LYS A 4 -6.98 4.41 10.23
N THR A 5 -5.93 4.47 11.03
CA THR A 5 -4.70 5.20 10.72
C THR A 5 -3.55 4.24 10.47
N ALA A 6 -2.61 4.62 9.62
CA ALA A 6 -1.36 3.91 9.45
C ALA A 6 -0.16 4.88 9.50
N ARG A 7 1.00 4.37 9.89
CA ARG A 7 2.24 5.13 9.96
C ARG A 7 2.87 5.23 8.57
N CYS A 8 3.10 6.46 8.09
CA CYS A 8 3.83 6.71 6.87
C CYS A 8 5.31 6.32 7.04
N GLU A 9 5.83 5.45 6.19
CA GLU A 9 7.20 4.95 6.29
C GLU A 9 8.26 6.01 5.94
N ARG A 10 7.89 7.09 5.24
CA ARG A 10 8.80 8.19 4.87
C ARG A 10 8.89 9.31 5.90
N THR A 11 7.78 9.59 6.59
CA THR A 11 7.68 10.74 7.51
C THR A 11 7.51 10.33 8.98
N ASP A 12 7.32 9.04 9.24
CA ASP A 12 6.98 8.42 10.54
C ASP A 12 5.67 8.96 11.18
N ARG A 13 4.90 9.77 10.43
CA ARG A 13 3.64 10.33 10.91
C ARG A 13 2.49 9.35 10.76
N LYS A 14 1.60 9.30 11.74
CA LYS A 14 0.31 8.60 11.62
C LYS A 14 -0.65 9.43 10.77
N VAL A 15 -1.20 8.80 9.73
CA VAL A 15 -2.17 9.42 8.85
C VAL A 15 -3.37 8.50 8.65
N LEU A 16 -4.49 9.07 8.19
CA LEU A 16 -5.66 8.26 7.81
C LEU A 16 -5.29 7.31 6.68
N LEU A 17 -5.62 6.02 6.84
CA LEU A 17 -5.32 4.98 5.86
C LEU A 17 -5.91 5.33 4.47
N SER A 18 -7.12 5.89 4.45
CA SER A 18 -7.81 6.33 3.23
C SER A 18 -7.15 7.52 2.52
N LYS A 19 -6.24 8.23 3.18
CA LYS A 19 -5.48 9.35 2.62
C LYS A 19 -4.05 8.96 2.19
N GLY A 20 -3.70 7.68 2.29
CA GLY A 20 -2.37 7.19 1.94
C GLY A 20 -2.34 6.41 0.63
N PHE A 21 -1.12 6.01 0.30
CA PHE A 21 -0.77 5.25 -0.90
C PHE A 21 0.06 4.03 -0.50
N PHE A 22 -0.16 2.91 -1.19
CA PHE A 22 0.85 1.88 -1.28
C PHE A 22 1.75 2.24 -2.46
N VAL A 23 3.05 2.30 -2.21
CA VAL A 23 4.05 2.60 -3.23
C VAL A 23 4.94 1.40 -3.41
N ALA A 24 5.02 0.92 -4.65
CA ALA A 24 5.97 -0.09 -5.06
C ALA A 24 7.21 0.58 -5.66
N TYR A 25 8.39 0.03 -5.37
CA TYR A 25 9.66 0.45 -5.94
C TYR A 25 10.08 -0.52 -7.04
N PRO A 26 9.92 -0.19 -8.34
CA PRO A 26 10.19 -1.11 -9.45
C PRO A 26 11.61 -1.67 -9.48
N GLY A 27 12.61 -0.93 -8.99
CA GLY A 27 14.00 -1.40 -8.93
C GLY A 27 14.23 -2.56 -7.96
N THR A 28 13.37 -2.73 -6.95
CA THR A 28 13.54 -3.73 -5.89
C THR A 28 12.33 -4.64 -5.70
N GLY A 29 11.16 -4.26 -6.19
CA GLY A 29 9.88 -4.90 -5.91
C GLY A 29 9.41 -4.76 -4.45
N GLU A 30 10.04 -3.87 -3.66
CA GLU A 30 9.60 -3.56 -2.30
C GLU A 30 8.36 -2.66 -2.31
N LEU A 31 7.58 -2.70 -1.22
CA LEU A 31 6.43 -1.84 -1.03
C LEU A 31 6.52 -1.07 0.29
N SER A 32 5.95 0.14 0.29
CA SER A 32 5.79 1.01 1.46
C SER A 32 4.39 1.61 1.52
N PHE A 33 3.91 1.91 2.71
CA PHE A 33 2.78 2.82 2.91
C PHE A 33 3.25 4.24 3.16
N ILE A 34 2.75 5.20 2.37
CA ILE A 34 3.11 6.62 2.52
C ILE A 34 1.90 7.55 2.45
N SER A 35 2.06 8.73 3.03
CA SER A 35 1.04 9.78 3.07
C SER A 35 1.10 10.69 1.86
N VAL A 36 0.00 11.42 1.60
CA VAL A 36 -0.10 12.39 0.50
C VAL A 36 0.92 13.54 0.58
N ASP A 37 1.44 13.84 1.76
CA ASP A 37 2.44 14.87 2.03
C ASP A 37 3.87 14.33 2.06
N ALA A 38 4.08 13.03 1.82
CA ALA A 38 5.42 12.45 1.74
C ALA A 38 6.10 12.84 0.42
N PRO A 39 7.42 13.15 0.43
CA PRO A 39 8.15 13.51 -0.78
C PRO A 39 8.13 12.35 -1.78
N GLU A 40 7.84 12.64 -3.05
CA GLU A 40 7.90 11.66 -4.13
C GLU A 40 9.34 11.27 -4.44
N GLN A 41 9.56 10.00 -4.81
CA GLN A 41 10.84 9.52 -5.28
C GLN A 41 10.74 9.11 -6.75
N HIS A 42 11.85 9.28 -7.49
CA HIS A 42 11.90 8.91 -8.88
C HIS A 42 11.66 7.40 -9.04
N GLY A 43 10.70 7.03 -9.90
CA GLY A 43 10.34 5.64 -10.17
C GLY A 43 9.30 5.06 -9.22
N ASP A 44 8.74 5.84 -8.28
CA ASP A 44 7.64 5.38 -7.44
C ASP A 44 6.43 4.95 -8.28
N TYR A 45 5.92 3.75 -8.03
CA TYR A 45 4.64 3.30 -8.57
C TYR A 45 3.56 3.42 -7.50
N TRP A 46 2.66 4.40 -7.66
CA TRP A 46 1.69 4.80 -6.65
C TRP A 46 0.35 4.13 -6.82
N ILE A 47 -0.22 3.68 -5.70
CA ILE A 47 -1.56 3.12 -5.63
C ILE A 47 -2.29 3.74 -4.47
N ALA A 48 -3.33 4.55 -4.75
CA ALA A 48 -4.11 5.15 -3.68
C ALA A 48 -4.94 4.08 -2.98
N VAL A 49 -4.87 4.04 -1.64
CA VAL A 49 -5.62 3.03 -0.87
C VAL A 49 -7.12 3.15 -1.10
N LYS A 50 -7.62 4.38 -1.28
CA LYS A 50 -9.03 4.66 -1.61
C LYS A 50 -9.52 3.97 -2.88
N ASP A 51 -8.64 3.74 -3.85
CA ASP A 51 -9.01 3.17 -5.16
C ASP A 51 -9.12 1.65 -5.05
N ILE A 52 -8.25 1.02 -4.25
CA ILE A 52 -8.31 -0.42 -3.94
C ILE A 52 -9.60 -0.76 -3.15
N VAL A 53 -9.95 0.07 -2.15
CA VAL A 53 -11.11 -0.22 -1.29
C VAL A 53 -12.45 0.24 -1.87
N LYS A 54 -12.45 0.78 -3.09
CA LYS A 54 -13.66 1.31 -3.74
C LYS A 54 -14.69 0.20 -4.00
N SER A 55 -14.25 -0.96 -4.48
CA SER A 55 -15.07 -2.14 -4.69
C SER A 55 -14.21 -3.41 -4.79
N PRO A 56 -14.80 -4.61 -4.67
CA PRO A 56 -14.09 -5.87 -4.92
C PRO A 56 -13.46 -5.97 -6.31
N GLU A 57 -14.14 -5.47 -7.34
CA GLU A 57 -13.65 -5.47 -8.73
C GLU A 57 -12.41 -4.57 -8.88
N ALA A 58 -12.38 -3.43 -8.20
CA ALA A 58 -11.21 -2.55 -8.21
C ALA A 58 -9.97 -3.23 -7.61
N LEU A 59 -10.16 -4.03 -6.55
CA LEU A 59 -9.09 -4.84 -5.98
C LEU A 59 -8.60 -5.91 -6.98
N VAL A 60 -9.51 -6.61 -7.67
CA VAL A 60 -9.16 -7.64 -8.65
C VAL A 60 -8.39 -7.05 -9.83
N ASP A 61 -8.88 -5.96 -10.41
CA ASP A 61 -8.23 -5.26 -11.52
C ASP A 61 -6.82 -4.79 -11.14
N TRP A 62 -6.68 -4.20 -9.96
CA TRP A 62 -5.39 -3.76 -9.45
C TRP A 62 -4.40 -4.92 -9.24
N MET A 63 -4.85 -6.05 -8.68
CA MET A 63 -4.01 -7.23 -8.51
C MET A 63 -3.56 -7.80 -9.87
N ALA A 64 -4.45 -7.84 -10.86
CA ALA A 64 -4.11 -8.27 -12.22
C ALA A 64 -3.07 -7.32 -12.84
N HIS A 65 -3.31 -6.01 -12.76
CA HIS A 65 -2.41 -5.00 -13.29
C HIS A 65 -1.01 -5.03 -12.67
N LEU A 66 -0.91 -5.31 -11.36
CA LEU A 66 0.39 -5.52 -10.70
C LEU A 66 1.09 -6.78 -11.21
N ASN A 67 0.35 -7.88 -11.38
CA ASN A 67 0.91 -9.14 -11.85
C ASN A 67 1.44 -9.08 -13.30
N GLU A 68 0.93 -8.14 -14.10
CA GLU A 68 1.46 -7.86 -15.45
C GLU A 68 2.79 -7.08 -15.43
N LYS A 69 3.22 -6.54 -14.28
CA LYS A 69 4.46 -5.75 -14.20
C LYS A 69 5.67 -6.67 -14.09
N PRO A 70 6.72 -6.47 -14.92
CA PRO A 70 7.91 -7.32 -14.90
C PRO A 70 8.72 -7.21 -13.59
N TRP A 71 8.53 -6.12 -12.83
CA TRP A 71 9.18 -5.89 -11.55
C TRP A 71 8.38 -6.41 -10.36
N PHE A 72 7.15 -6.88 -10.56
CA PHE A 72 6.30 -7.30 -9.46
C PHE A 72 6.79 -8.60 -8.83
N ASN A 73 6.80 -8.64 -7.50
CA ASN A 73 7.17 -9.82 -6.74
C ASN A 73 6.06 -10.15 -5.72
N ALA A 74 5.30 -11.20 -6.01
CA ALA A 74 4.17 -11.62 -5.18
C ALA A 74 4.56 -11.95 -3.73
N LYS A 75 5.77 -12.47 -3.50
CA LYS A 75 6.26 -12.75 -2.15
C LYS A 75 6.47 -11.45 -1.38
N LYS A 76 7.20 -10.48 -1.96
CA LYS A 76 7.46 -9.18 -1.32
C LYS A 76 6.17 -8.42 -1.05
N PHE A 77 5.21 -8.53 -1.95
CA PHE A 77 3.87 -8.00 -1.77
C PHE A 77 3.16 -8.62 -0.55
N ALA A 78 3.11 -9.95 -0.45
CA ALA A 78 2.51 -10.63 0.70
C ALA A 78 3.26 -10.33 2.01
N ASP A 79 4.59 -10.26 1.97
CA ASP A 79 5.43 -9.89 3.12
C ASP A 79 5.11 -8.47 3.58
N PHE A 80 4.94 -7.51 2.65
CA PHE A 80 4.52 -6.14 2.95
C PHE A 80 3.19 -6.10 3.69
N PHE A 81 2.14 -6.74 3.17
CA PHE A 81 0.82 -6.73 3.85
C PHE A 81 0.86 -7.43 5.21
N THR A 82 1.69 -8.47 5.35
CA THR A 82 1.92 -9.13 6.64
C THR A 82 2.57 -8.19 7.65
N ARG A 83 3.63 -7.48 7.26
CA ARG A 83 4.30 -6.47 8.09
C ARG A 83 3.34 -5.31 8.42
N PHE A 84 2.70 -4.75 7.41
CA PHE A 84 1.79 -3.62 7.52
C PHE A 84 0.63 -3.90 8.47
N ARG A 85 0.03 -5.09 8.39
CA ARG A 85 -1.02 -5.54 9.33
C ARG A 85 -0.52 -5.59 10.77
N LYS A 86 0.67 -6.15 11.00
CA LYS A 86 1.28 -6.28 12.33
C LYS A 86 1.58 -4.91 12.93
N GLU A 87 2.27 -4.04 12.18
CA GLU A 87 2.68 -2.71 12.64
C GLU A 87 1.50 -1.80 12.98
N ASN A 88 0.37 -1.96 12.29
CA ASN A 88 -0.82 -1.12 12.48
C ASN A 88 -1.96 -1.82 13.25
N ASN A 89 -1.72 -3.01 13.79
CA ASN A 89 -2.68 -3.79 14.58
C ASN A 89 -4.02 -4.04 13.85
N PHE A 90 -4.00 -4.31 12.55
CA PHE A 90 -5.21 -4.54 11.73
C PHE A 90 -5.72 -5.99 11.81
N PHE A 91 -5.88 -6.53 13.02
CA PHE A 91 -6.45 -7.87 13.24
C PHE A 91 -8.00 -7.81 13.35
N GLY A 92 -8.68 -8.92 13.02
CA GLY A 92 -10.13 -9.04 13.19
C GLY A 92 -11.01 -8.35 12.13
N SER A 93 -10.45 -8.01 10.96
CA SER A 93 -11.18 -7.43 9.82
C SER A 93 -11.40 -8.42 8.67
N LEU A 94 -11.28 -9.72 8.96
CA LEU A 94 -11.50 -10.83 8.02
C LEU A 94 -12.89 -11.41 8.23
#